data_AF-A0A2N4XCY1-F1
#
_entry.id   AF-A0A2N4XCY1-F1
#
_cell.length_a   1.000
_cell.length_b   1.000
_cell.length_c   1.000
_cell.angle_alpha   90.00
_cell.angle_beta   90.00
_cell.angle_gamma   90.00
#
_symmetry.space_group_name_H-M   'P 1'
#
loop_
_entity.id
_entity.type
_entity.pdbx_description
1 polymer ?
#
loop_
_entity_poly.entity_id
_entity_poly.type
_entity_poly.pdbx_seq_one_letter_code
_entity_poly.pdbx_strand_id
1 'polypeptide(L)'
;MTDTPEFIAAKQFEIIKAKSVRERFEIFDGMMSFVRQLAIKRIKKRLGNDISNAELKYELIKEYYSHELSEVQLAEIKKGLINYHKELSKAQH
;
A
#
# COMPACT_ATOMS: atom_id res chain seq x y z
N MET A 1 18.21 1.99 -12.55
CA MET A 1 19.19 1.85 -11.45
C MET A 1 18.72 0.71 -10.56
N THR A 2 19.23 -0.50 -10.81
CA THR A 2 19.14 -1.62 -9.87
C THR A 2 20.39 -1.53 -9.00
N ASP A 3 20.37 -0.66 -8.00
CA ASP A 3 21.54 -0.26 -7.21
C ASP A 3 22.05 -1.33 -6.24
N THR A 4 21.46 -2.52 -6.25
CA THR A 4 21.89 -3.64 -5.41
C THR A 4 22.56 -4.71 -6.27
N PRO A 5 23.87 -4.93 -6.11
CA PRO A 5 24.57 -6.03 -6.78
C PRO A 5 23.93 -7.39 -6.46
N GLU A 6 23.92 -8.29 -7.43
CA GLU A 6 23.23 -9.59 -7.33
C GLU A 6 23.72 -10.45 -6.15
N PHE A 7 25.01 -10.41 -5.84
CA PHE A 7 25.58 -11.11 -4.69
C PHE A 7 25.08 -10.57 -3.34
N ILE A 8 24.74 -9.28 -3.26
CA ILE A 8 24.14 -8.67 -2.06
C ILE A 8 22.70 -9.14 -1.91
N ALA A 9 21.92 -9.14 -2.99
CA ALA A 9 20.55 -9.63 -2.98
C ALA A 9 20.49 -11.11 -2.59
N ALA A 10 21.40 -11.93 -3.13
CA ALA A 10 21.55 -13.33 -2.75
C ALA A 10 21.85 -13.48 -1.25
N LYS A 11 22.77 -12.65 -0.72
CA LYS A 11 23.14 -12.72 0.69
C LYS A 11 21.99 -12.32 1.62
N GLN A 12 21.23 -11.30 1.26
CA GLN A 12 20.03 -10.90 1.99
C GLN A 12 19.00 -12.03 2.06
N PHE A 13 18.81 -12.76 0.96
CA PHE A 13 17.88 -13.88 0.91
C PHE A 13 18.34 -15.08 1.74
N GLU A 14 19.64 -15.38 1.75
CA GLU A 14 20.22 -16.39 2.66
C GLU A 14 19.96 -16.05 4.13
N ILE A 15 20.20 -14.79 4.52
CA ILE A 15 19.98 -14.32 5.89
C ILE A 15 18.50 -14.49 6.28
N ILE A 16 17.57 -14.10 5.41
CA ILE A 16 16.12 -14.23 5.66
C ILE A 16 15.72 -15.71 5.76
N LYS A 17 16.25 -16.58 4.89
CA LYS A 17 15.96 -18.01 4.91
C LYS A 17 16.46 -18.71 6.18
N ALA A 18 17.57 -18.25 6.75
CA ALA A 18 18.11 -18.76 8.00
C ALA A 18 17.24 -18.43 9.23
N LYS A 19 16.28 -17.51 9.11
CA LYS A 19 15.35 -17.13 10.18
C LYS A 19 14.20 -18.11 10.33
N SER A 20 13.61 -18.16 11.52
CA SER A 20 12.38 -18.91 11.76
C SER A 20 11.23 -18.39 10.91
N VAL A 21 10.20 -19.23 10.70
CA VAL A 21 8.99 -18.84 9.97
C VAL A 21 8.39 -17.55 10.53
N ARG A 22 8.32 -17.44 11.86
CA ARG A 22 7.78 -16.26 12.55
C ARG A 22 8.57 -15.00 12.26
N GLU A 23 9.90 -15.04 12.42
CA GLU A 23 10.75 -13.89 12.14
C GLU A 23 10.65 -13.45 10.67
N ARG A 24 10.51 -14.41 9.74
CA ARG A 24 10.27 -14.08 8.33
C ARG A 24 8.97 -13.30 8.15
N PHE A 25 7.88 -13.73 8.79
CA PHE A 25 6.61 -12.99 8.74
C PHE A 25 6.74 -11.56 9.30
N GLU A 26 7.44 -11.39 10.42
CA GLU A 26 7.67 -10.08 11.03
C GLU A 26 8.49 -9.16 10.10
N ILE A 27 9.52 -9.69 9.44
CA ILE A 27 10.31 -8.97 8.43
C ILE A 27 9.42 -8.56 7.25
N PHE A 28 8.62 -9.50 6.71
CA PHE A 28 7.74 -9.21 5.59
C PHE A 28 6.67 -8.17 5.93
N ASP A 29 6.06 -8.25 7.10
CA ASP A 29 5.07 -7.26 7.54
C ASP A 29 5.69 -5.87 7.68
N GLY A 30 6.88 -5.78 8.28
CA GLY A 30 7.66 -4.54 8.36
C GLY A 30 7.98 -3.94 6.99
N MET A 31 8.41 -4.78 6.04
CA MET A 31 8.67 -4.36 4.66
C MET A 31 7.40 -3.84 3.97
N MET A 32 6.27 -4.55 4.12
CA MET A 32 5.00 -4.13 3.51
C MET A 32 4.48 -2.81 4.11
N SER A 33 4.65 -2.63 5.43
CA SER A 33 4.33 -1.38 6.10
C SER A 33 5.18 -0.21 5.56
N PHE A 34 6.48 -0.43 5.38
CA PHE A 34 7.39 0.58 4.82
C PHE A 34 7.01 0.96 3.38
N VAL A 35 6.76 -0.04 2.51
CA VAL A 35 6.31 0.20 1.13
C VAL A 35 5.01 1.00 1.12
N ARG A 36 4.05 0.66 1.98
CA ARG A 36 2.80 1.40 2.12
C ARG A 36 3.03 2.86 2.51
N GLN A 37 3.93 3.13 3.47
CA GLN A 37 4.26 4.49 3.88
C GLN A 37 4.91 5.29 2.74
N LEU A 38 5.78 4.67 1.95
CA LEU A 38 6.37 5.32 0.78
C LEU A 38 5.30 5.68 -0.26
N ALA A 39 4.38 4.77 -0.57
CA ALA A 39 3.27 5.04 -1.47
C ALA A 39 2.40 6.20 -0.96
N ILE A 40 2.03 6.19 0.33
CA ILE A 40 1.28 7.29 0.96
C ILE A 40 2.02 8.62 0.81
N LYS A 41 3.33 8.67 1.08
CA LYS A 41 4.13 9.88 0.92
C LYS A 41 4.14 10.38 -0.53
N ARG A 42 4.27 9.47 -1.51
CA ARG A 42 4.20 9.83 -2.94
C ARG A 42 2.83 10.39 -3.33
N ILE A 43 1.75 9.74 -2.89
CA ILE A 43 0.37 10.19 -3.14
C ILE A 43 0.14 11.58 -2.54
N LYS A 44 0.49 11.78 -1.26
CA LYS A 44 0.36 13.08 -0.59
C LYS A 44 1.20 14.17 -1.24
N LYS A 45 2.40 13.83 -1.73
CA LYS A 45 3.22 14.78 -2.50
C LYS A 45 2.54 15.21 -3.82
N ARG A 46 1.79 14.30 -4.47
CA ARG A 46 1.07 14.56 -5.73
C ARG A 46 -0.24 15.31 -5.51
N LEU A 47 -1.01 14.96 -4.49
CA LEU A 47 -2.40 15.40 -4.30
C LEU A 47 -2.61 16.38 -3.13
N GLY A 48 -1.57 16.63 -2.33
CA GLY A 48 -1.64 17.46 -1.14
C GLY A 48 -1.78 16.65 0.16
N ASN A 49 -1.42 17.29 1.28
CA ASN A 49 -1.45 16.66 2.61
C ASN A 49 -2.86 16.48 3.17
N ASP A 50 -3.83 17.26 2.68
CA ASP A 50 -5.22 17.33 3.15
C ASP A 50 -6.15 16.34 2.42
N ILE A 51 -5.59 15.43 1.64
CA ILE A 51 -6.35 14.36 0.98
C ILE A 51 -7.17 13.56 2.00
N SER A 52 -8.44 13.31 1.69
CA SER A 52 -9.30 12.54 2.58
C SER A 52 -8.82 11.08 2.69
N ASN A 53 -9.17 10.43 3.80
CA ASN A 53 -8.85 9.01 3.98
C ASN A 53 -9.46 8.11 2.89
N ALA A 54 -10.65 8.45 2.38
CA ALA A 54 -11.30 7.71 1.31
C ALA A 54 -10.54 7.85 -0.02
N GLU A 55 -10.11 9.06 -0.36
CA GLU A 55 -9.30 9.33 -1.56
C GLU A 55 -7.91 8.70 -1.46
N LEU A 56 -7.25 8.79 -0.30
CA LEU A 56 -5.96 8.14 -0.08
C LEU A 56 -6.05 6.62 -0.26
N LYS A 57 -7.11 5.99 0.25
CA LYS A 57 -7.35 4.55 0.05
C LYS A 57 -7.59 4.21 -1.42
N TYR A 58 -8.38 5.02 -2.13
CA TYR A 58 -8.62 4.83 -3.56
C TYR A 58 -7.31 4.92 -4.36
N GLU A 59 -6.49 5.95 -4.11
CA GLU A 59 -5.22 6.14 -4.80
C GLU A 59 -4.22 5.02 -4.52
N LEU A 60 -4.20 4.47 -3.30
CA LEU A 60 -3.40 3.28 -2.98
C LEU A 60 -3.86 2.05 -3.76
N ILE A 61 -5.18 1.80 -3.84
CA ILE A 61 -5.72 0.67 -4.61
C ILE A 61 -5.37 0.83 -6.08
N LYS A 62 -5.53 2.04 -6.62
CA LYS A 62 -5.14 2.35 -7.99
C LYS A 62 -3.65 2.10 -8.23
N GLU A 63 -2.77 2.57 -7.34
CA GLU A 63 -1.32 2.41 -7.49
C GLU A 63 -0.87 0.94 -7.47
N TYR A 64 -1.52 0.09 -6.67
CA TYR A 64 -1.17 -1.33 -6.58
C TYR A 64 -1.86 -2.21 -7.62
N TYR A 65 -3.10 -1.90 -8.01
CA TYR A 65 -3.97 -2.82 -8.74
C TYR A 65 -4.53 -2.24 -10.05
N SER A 66 -4.11 -1.07 -10.52
CA SER A 66 -4.61 -0.50 -11.79
C SER A 66 -4.38 -1.38 -13.01
N HIS A 67 -3.42 -2.31 -12.93
CA HIS A 67 -3.12 -3.25 -14.01
C HIS A 67 -4.03 -4.50 -13.99
N GLU A 68 -4.67 -4.77 -12.85
CA GLU A 68 -5.57 -5.92 -12.65
C GLU A 68 -7.05 -5.52 -12.69
N LEU A 69 -7.34 -4.25 -12.41
CA LEU A 69 -8.70 -3.72 -12.31
C LEU A 69 -9.05 -2.89 -13.54
N SER A 70 -10.24 -3.15 -14.09
CA SER A 70 -10.82 -2.29 -15.12
C SER A 70 -11.21 -0.92 -14.55
N GLU A 71 -11.30 0.08 -15.41
CA GLU A 71 -11.78 1.43 -15.04
C GLU A 71 -13.17 1.40 -14.37
N VAL A 72 -14.04 0.47 -14.79
CA VAL A 72 -15.37 0.29 -14.19
C VAL A 72 -15.24 -0.16 -12.74
N GLN A 73 -14.42 -1.18 -12.48
CA GLN A 73 -14.19 -1.68 -11.11
C GLN A 73 -13.53 -0.61 -10.23
N LEU A 74 -12.59 0.16 -10.76
CA LEU A 74 -11.97 1.28 -10.03
C LEU A 74 -13.00 2.36 -9.68
N ALA A 75 -13.92 2.69 -10.59
CA ALA A 75 -14.99 3.65 -10.32
C ALA A 75 -15.96 3.16 -9.23
N GLU A 76 -16.32 1.88 -9.26
CA GLU A 76 -17.16 1.25 -8.23
C GLU A 76 -16.48 1.28 -6.85
N ILE A 77 -15.19 0.93 -6.79
CA ILE A 77 -14.40 0.98 -5.55
C ILE A 77 -14.37 2.41 -4.99
N LYS A 78 -14.13 3.41 -5.84
CA LYS A 78 -14.13 4.82 -5.42
C LYS A 78 -15.46 5.21 -4.80
N LYS A 79 -16.58 4.85 -5.44
CA LYS A 79 -17.93 5.12 -4.94
C LYS A 79 -18.20 4.42 -3.61
N GLY A 80 -17.81 3.16 -3.50
CA GLY A 80 -17.94 2.37 -2.27
C GLY A 80 -17.18 3.00 -1.09
N LEU A 81 -15.95 3.43 -1.30
CA LEU A 81 -15.13 4.08 -0.26
C LEU A 81 -15.73 5.39 0.24
N ILE A 82 -16.26 6.22 -0.67
CA ILE A 82 -16.92 7.48 -0.30
C ILE A 82 -18.18 7.20 0.52
N ASN A 83 -19.01 6.23 0.10
CA ASN A 83 -20.25 5.89 0.78
C ASN A 83 -19.99 5.32 2.19
N TYR A 84 -19.04 4.39 2.31
CA TYR A 84 -18.66 3.81 3.60
C TYR A 84 -18.19 4.90 4.59
N HIS A 85 -17.43 5.89 4.11
CA HIS A 85 -16.98 6.97 4.98
C HIS A 85 -18.12 7.89 5.42
N LYS A 86 -19.10 8.14 4.54
CA LYS A 86 -20.32 8.88 4.89
C LYS A 86 -21.16 8.15 5.94
N GLU A 87 -21.28 6.83 5.84
CA GLU A 87 -22.03 6.02 6.81
C GLU A 87 -21.35 6.01 8.18
N LEU A 88 -20.02 5.86 8.22
CA LEU A 88 -19.25 5.97 9.46
C LEU A 88 -19.43 7.33 10.15
N SER A 89 -19.41 8.43 9.39
CA SER A 89 -19.62 9.76 9.97
C SER A 89 -21.02 9.98 10.54
N LYS A 90 -22.03 9.24 10.03
CA LYS A 90 -23.40 9.30 10.55
C LYS A 90 -23.60 8.45 11.80
N ALA A 91 -22.85 7.36 11.96
CA ALA A 91 -22.94 6.47 13.11
C ALA A 91 -22.25 7.04 14.38
N GLN A 92 -21.55 8.17 14.27
CA GLN A 92 -20.84 8.83 15.35
C GLN A 92 -21.62 10.04 15.93
N HIS A 93 -22.83 10.28 15.45
CA HIS A 93 -23.75 11.33 15.89
C HIS A 93 -25.11 10.72 16.25
#